data_AF-A0A8K0WS36-F1
#
_entry.id   AF-A0A8K0WS36-F1
#
_cell.length_a   1.000
_cell.length_b   1.000
_cell.length_c   1.000
_cell.angle_alpha   90.00
_cell.angle_beta   90.00
_cell.angle_gamma   90.00
#
_symmetry.space_group_name_H-M   'P 1'
#
loop_
_entity.id
_entity.type
_entity.pdbx_description
1 polymer ?
#
loop_
_entity_poly.entity_id
_entity_poly.type
_entity_poly.pdbx_seq_one_letter_code
_entity_poly.pdbx_strand_id
1 'polypeptide(L)'
;MTPPGVVAGVAMQLLRMARGYATHHRAGSRLNGALNLEQFIQRGRVLAFYRTIVRGTRRIPDAKTRAESRKYARDEFERHRGVKDAPAPLHGRM
;
A
#
# COMPACT_ATOMS: atom_id res chain seq x y z
N MET A 1 63.44 0.34 -32.62
CA MET A 1 63.30 1.54 -31.74
C MET A 1 62.06 2.30 -32.21
N THR A 2 60.89 1.98 -31.67
CA THR A 2 59.59 2.59 -32.05
C THR A 2 59.04 3.39 -30.85
N PRO A 3 58.35 4.53 -31.10
CA PRO A 3 58.07 5.55 -30.08
C PRO A 3 56.94 5.16 -29.09
N PRO A 4 57.04 5.57 -27.81
CA PRO A 4 56.05 5.29 -26.78
C PRO A 4 54.88 6.29 -26.86
N GLY A 5 53.80 5.94 -27.55
CA GLY A 5 52.67 6.89 -27.64
C GLY A 5 51.33 6.34 -28.12
N VAL A 6 51.22 5.07 -28.52
CA VAL A 6 49.97 4.54 -29.11
C VAL A 6 49.04 3.87 -28.08
N VAL A 7 49.46 3.75 -26.82
CA VAL A 7 48.61 3.18 -25.75
C VAL A 7 47.58 4.16 -25.16
N ALA A 8 47.54 5.41 -25.64
CA ALA A 8 46.59 6.42 -25.19
C ALA A 8 45.14 6.25 -25.69
N GLY A 9 44.87 5.34 -26.65
CA GLY A 9 43.56 5.32 -27.33
C GLY A 9 42.49 4.40 -26.76
N VAL A 10 42.86 3.28 -26.13
CA VAL A 10 41.88 2.19 -25.85
C VAL A 10 41.43 2.15 -24.38
N ALA A 11 42.27 2.63 -23.45
CA ALA A 11 41.97 2.58 -22.03
C ALA A 11 40.96 3.64 -21.54
N MET A 12 40.74 4.71 -22.32
CA MET A 12 39.73 5.75 -22.01
C MET A 12 38.41 5.56 -22.76
N GLN A 13 38.21 4.42 -23.44
CA GLN A 13 36.89 4.05 -23.97
C GLN A 13 36.15 3.08 -23.05
N LEU A 14 36.84 2.43 -22.10
CA LEU A 14 36.28 1.43 -21.18
C LEU A 14 35.93 1.99 -19.79
N LEU A 15 35.92 3.31 -19.63
CA LEU A 15 35.43 3.98 -18.42
C LEU A 15 34.30 4.97 -18.71
N ARG A 16 33.58 4.76 -19.83
CA ARG A 16 32.31 5.44 -20.15
C ARG A 16 31.12 4.49 -20.26
N MET A 17 31.20 3.32 -19.61
CA MET A 17 30.12 2.32 -19.58
C MET A 17 29.73 1.89 -18.16
N ALA A 18 30.07 2.68 -17.14
CA ALA A 18 29.72 2.40 -15.74
C ALA A 18 28.68 3.38 -15.16
N ARG A 19 27.87 4.02 -16.01
CA ARG A 19 26.75 4.90 -15.59
C ARG A 19 25.46 4.59 -16.34
N GLY A 20 25.06 3.31 -16.31
CA GLY A 20 23.91 2.83 -17.08
C GLY A 20 22.86 2.01 -16.32
N TYR A 21 22.97 1.81 -15.00
CA TYR A 21 22.01 0.99 -14.24
C TYR A 21 20.91 1.79 -13.53
N ALA A 22 20.57 2.96 -14.04
CA ALA A 22 19.39 3.68 -13.60
C ALA A 22 18.81 4.47 -14.78
N THR A 23 18.40 3.77 -15.83
CA THR A 23 17.35 4.33 -16.67
C THR A 23 16.11 4.43 -15.77
N HIS A 24 15.82 5.64 -15.28
CA HIS A 24 14.49 5.99 -14.82
C HIS A 24 13.55 5.94 -16.04
N HIS A 25 13.26 4.75 -16.55
CA HIS A 25 11.96 4.55 -17.16
C HIS A 25 11.00 4.87 -16.02
N ARG A 26 10.23 5.95 -16.17
CA ARG A 26 9.04 6.16 -15.36
C ARG A 26 8.04 5.06 -15.76
N ALA A 27 8.35 3.81 -15.43
CA ALA A 27 7.35 2.82 -15.16
C ALA A 27 6.46 3.50 -14.12
N GLY A 28 5.23 3.82 -14.51
CA GLY A 28 4.27 4.43 -13.61
C GLY A 28 4.33 3.70 -12.27
N SER A 29 4.38 4.45 -11.18
CA SER A 29 4.53 3.87 -9.84
C SER A 29 3.56 2.69 -9.69
N ARG A 30 4.08 1.49 -9.40
CA ARG A 30 3.24 0.31 -9.10
C ARG A 30 2.35 0.54 -7.87
N LEU A 31 2.59 1.65 -7.16
CA LEU A 31 1.85 2.11 -6.00
C LEU A 31 0.75 3.11 -6.36
N ASN A 32 0.50 3.39 -7.65
CA ASN A 32 -0.64 4.20 -8.08
C ASN A 32 -1.93 3.51 -7.63
N GLY A 33 -2.53 4.01 -6.54
CA GLY A 33 -3.72 3.43 -5.90
C GLY A 33 -3.44 2.56 -4.67
N ALA A 34 -2.18 2.41 -4.27
CA ALA A 34 -1.84 1.80 -2.98
C ALA A 34 -2.30 2.69 -1.82
N LEU A 35 -2.84 2.07 -0.79
CA LEU A 35 -3.24 2.77 0.43
C LEU A 35 -2.02 3.29 1.17
N ASN A 36 -2.18 4.41 1.87
CA ASN A 36 -1.21 4.78 2.90
C ASN A 36 -1.15 3.67 3.98
N LEU A 37 0.00 3.51 4.63
CA LEU A 37 0.21 2.53 5.71
C LEU A 37 -0.86 2.63 6.80
N GLU A 38 -1.18 3.85 7.24
CA GLU A 38 -2.23 4.10 8.24
C GLU A 38 -3.60 3.61 7.76
N GLN A 39 -3.94 3.87 6.49
CA GLN A 39 -5.19 3.39 5.90
C GLN A 39 -5.22 1.87 5.80
N PHE A 40 -4.08 1.23 5.51
CA PHE A 40 -3.96 -0.22 5.47
C PHE A 40 -4.18 -0.84 6.85
N ILE A 41 -3.51 -0.31 7.89
CA ILE A 41 -3.66 -0.77 9.28
C ILE A 41 -5.11 -0.55 9.74
N GLN A 42 -5.69 0.62 9.45
CA GLN A 42 -7.06 0.94 9.81
C GLN A 42 -8.06 -0.03 9.16
N ARG A 43 -7.91 -0.35 7.86
CA ARG A 43 -8.74 -1.38 7.20
C ARG A 43 -8.62 -2.74 7.88
N GLY A 44 -7.42 -3.12 8.31
CA GLY A 44 -7.20 -4.35 9.07
C GLY A 44 -8.02 -4.38 10.37
N ARG A 45 -7.99 -3.30 11.15
CA ARG A 45 -8.75 -3.14 12.40
C ARG A 45 -10.26 -3.19 12.16
N VAL A 46 -10.76 -2.47 11.15
CA VAL A 46 -12.19 -2.47 10.77
C VAL A 46 -12.66 -3.87 10.39
N LEU A 47 -11.88 -4.62 9.60
CA LEU A 47 -12.23 -6.00 9.23
C LEU A 47 -12.20 -6.95 10.42
N ALA A 48 -11.28 -6.77 11.37
CA ALA A 48 -11.27 -7.56 12.60
C ALA A 48 -12.52 -7.29 13.44
N PHE A 49 -12.88 -6.01 13.61
CA PHE A 49 -14.07 -5.58 14.33
C PHE A 49 -15.37 -6.11 13.70
N TYR A 50 -15.53 -5.97 12.38
CA TYR A 50 -16.67 -6.53 11.65
C TYR A 50 -16.82 -8.04 11.89
N ARG A 51 -15.73 -8.79 11.80
CA ARG A 51 -15.74 -10.25 12.05
C ARG A 51 -16.15 -10.59 13.48
N THR A 52 -15.74 -9.78 14.47
CA THR A 52 -16.17 -9.93 15.86
C THR A 52 -17.68 -9.73 16.01
N ILE A 53 -18.24 -8.66 15.42
CA ILE A 53 -19.69 -8.41 15.44
C ILE A 53 -20.46 -9.57 14.81
N VAL A 54 -20.08 -9.99 13.59
CA VAL A 54 -20.75 -11.09 12.89
C VAL A 54 -20.71 -12.38 13.69
N ARG A 55 -19.59 -12.70 14.35
CA ARG A 55 -19.51 -13.86 15.25
C ARG A 55 -20.39 -13.69 16.49
N GLY A 56 -20.46 -12.48 17.05
CA GLY A 56 -21.36 -12.14 18.15
C GLY A 56 -22.82 -12.46 17.83
N THR A 57 -23.28 -12.17 16.61
CA THR A 57 -24.66 -12.47 16.17
C THR A 57 -25.00 -13.97 16.25
N ARG A 58 -24.03 -14.89 16.24
CA ARG A 58 -24.29 -16.33 16.33
C ARG A 58 -24.94 -16.74 17.66
N ARG A 59 -24.74 -15.97 18.73
CA ARG A 59 -25.32 -16.23 20.05
C ARG A 59 -26.81 -15.89 20.14
N ILE A 60 -27.37 -15.21 19.13
CA ILE A 60 -28.80 -14.91 19.07
C ILE A 60 -29.56 -16.21 18.74
N PRO A 61 -30.48 -16.66 19.60
CA PRO A 61 -31.19 -17.93 19.43
C PRO A 61 -32.22 -17.86 18.30
N ASP A 62 -33.00 -16.77 18.23
CA ASP A 62 -33.99 -16.58 17.17
C ASP A 62 -33.32 -16.35 15.81
N ALA A 63 -33.68 -17.18 14.84
CA ALA A 63 -33.08 -17.18 13.51
C ALA A 63 -33.40 -15.90 12.74
N LYS A 64 -34.62 -15.34 12.90
CA LYS A 64 -35.04 -14.12 12.22
C LYS A 64 -34.26 -12.91 12.77
N THR A 65 -34.26 -12.72 14.07
CA THR A 65 -33.52 -11.65 14.77
C THR A 65 -32.02 -11.73 14.46
N ARG A 66 -31.46 -12.94 14.38
CA ARG A 66 -30.05 -13.13 13.99
C ARG A 66 -29.77 -12.68 12.55
N ALA A 67 -30.66 -13.00 11.62
CA ALA A 67 -30.53 -12.59 10.22
C ALA A 67 -30.65 -11.06 10.09
N GLU A 68 -31.62 -10.45 10.76
CA GLU A 68 -31.81 -8.99 10.80
C GLU A 68 -30.61 -8.29 11.41
N SER A 69 -30.10 -8.78 12.54
CA SER A 69 -28.91 -8.24 13.21
C SER A 69 -27.67 -8.29 12.32
N ARG A 70 -27.48 -9.40 11.59
CA ARG A 70 -26.37 -9.54 10.64
C ARG A 70 -26.51 -8.59 9.46
N LYS A 71 -27.73 -8.44 8.93
CA LYS A 71 -28.02 -7.51 7.83
C LYS A 71 -27.76 -6.08 8.26
N TYR A 72 -28.28 -5.67 9.41
CA TYR A 72 -28.08 -4.35 9.98
C TYR A 72 -26.59 -4.02 10.14
N ALA A 73 -25.81 -4.94 10.73
CA ALA A 73 -24.37 -4.76 10.84
C ALA A 73 -23.73 -4.53 9.47
N ARG A 74 -24.02 -5.38 8.48
CA ARG A 74 -23.47 -5.23 7.13
C ARG A 74 -23.82 -3.89 6.49
N ASP A 75 -25.09 -3.49 6.58
CA ASP A 75 -25.58 -2.24 5.99
C ASP A 75 -24.86 -1.03 6.62
N GLU A 76 -24.56 -1.08 7.92
CA GLU A 76 -23.85 -0.01 8.62
C GLU A 76 -22.40 0.17 8.13
N PHE A 77 -21.68 -0.93 7.89
CA PHE A 77 -20.33 -0.85 7.32
C PHE A 77 -20.35 -0.42 5.85
N GLU A 78 -21.37 -0.81 5.08
CA GLU A 78 -21.49 -0.40 3.68
C GLU A 78 -21.80 1.10 3.56
N ARG A 79 -22.67 1.64 4.43
CA ARG A 79 -22.96 3.08 4.52
C ARG A 79 -21.69 3.93 4.70
N HIS A 80 -20.71 3.43 5.47
CA HIS A 80 -19.48 4.15 5.78
C HIS A 80 -18.27 3.75 4.94
N ARG A 81 -18.46 2.92 3.89
CA ARG A 81 -17.38 2.42 3.04
C ARG A 81 -16.58 3.53 2.34
N GLY A 82 -17.23 4.66 2.06
CA GLY A 82 -16.64 5.82 1.39
C GLY A 82 -15.89 6.79 2.31
N VAL A 83 -15.96 6.60 3.63
CA VAL A 83 -15.31 7.50 4.59
C VAL A 83 -13.80 7.28 4.54
N LYS A 84 -13.06 8.33 4.13
CA LYS A 84 -11.61 8.31 3.93
C LYS A 84 -10.87 9.18 4.95
N ASP A 85 -11.44 9.35 6.14
CA ASP A 85 -10.76 10.05 7.23
C ASP A 85 -9.61 9.17 7.71
N ALA A 86 -8.44 9.35 7.11
CA ALA A 86 -7.21 8.92 7.74
C ALA A 86 -7.04 9.78 9.01
N PRO A 87 -6.73 9.19 10.18
CA PRO A 87 -6.36 10.00 11.33
C PRO A 87 -5.23 10.92 10.89
N ALA A 88 -5.41 12.23 11.12
CA ALA A 88 -4.41 13.23 10.78
C ALA A 88 -3.04 12.77 11.31
N PRO A 89 -1.96 12.89 10.52
CA PRO A 89 -0.66 12.43 10.96
C PRO A 89 -0.30 13.11 12.27
N LEU A 90 -0.02 12.34 13.32
CA LEU A 90 0.38 12.87 14.64
C LEU A 90 1.79 13.49 14.62
N HIS A 91 2.41 13.70 13.46
CA HIS A 91 3.79 14.16 13.29
C HIS A 91 3.92 15.66 13.00
N GLY A 92 3.05 16.50 13.57
CA GLY A 92 3.07 17.94 13.25
C GLY A 92 2.22 18.85 14.13
N ARG A 93 2.11 18.57 15.44
CA ARG A 93 1.77 19.63 16.40
C ARG A 93 3.06 20.09 17.05
N MET A 94 3.56 21.22 16.57
CA MET A 94 4.48 22.08 17.32
C MET A 94 3.78 22.61 18.56
#